data_AF-A0A7Y2SP48-F1
#
_entry.id   AF-A0A7Y2SP48-F1
#
_cell.length_a   1.000
_cell.length_b   1.000
_cell.length_c   1.000
_cell.angle_alpha   90.00
_cell.angle_beta   90.00
_cell.angle_gamma   90.00
#
_symmetry.space_group_name_H-M   'P 1'
#
loop_
_entity.id
_entity.type
_entity.pdbx_description
1 polymer ?
#
loop_
_entity_poly.entity_id
_entity_poly.type
_entity_poly.pdbx_seq_one_letter_code
_entity_poly.pdbx_strand_id
1 'polypeptide(L)'
;MPQPDSQQRIAELTTLNALAQTLNRALDLRDALDSALPHIVELMGLSTGWIFLRGEGGSFALAARHNLPPALTYPGPTWDEECDCQELCYSDRLDKAVNMIRCSRLRGAVGDKRGLAQHASVPLRSGDEVLGILNVATTQWGRISAPELQLLSAAGFLLGTAIARAQLYEHVKVRRVQEQRALLSLSQELLVSEELEPALQRLARVGARLLEADACAFVEADELGGRAVLRAAFGWSLPGDMAWPVPLDPASPHLWYLPERSSSLADEALSDLPPLLARQGFLGHLGIPVELGGAPVGILMVNSRTPRQFLDDEAQLLGLLANQLAQTLERERLHQEALARQRLEQELDLAREIQASFLPNCCPNLPGYQIEAYYRAARQVGGDFYDFIELPPPPGAPPAEPGSPPRRGEMVFRGGRLVAPEPRDLSDAQRLGIVIADVTDKGVPAALFMALSRTLLRATAIDGRQPAEVLLRANRLILADSRSGLFVTCFYLILETQSGQLTYANGGHNYPLLYEVSTGQVRPLRAQGIVLGIIPDPRFEQLETTMRPGDVLLLYTDGVTEAMTPQRELFGDDRLAAVLRANHHRGPQEIINAVLAALSEFAAGQPQSDDITMVVVKRSG
;
A
#
# COMPACT_ATOMS: atom_id res chain seq x y z
N MET A 1 40.81 42.62 -60.33
CA MET A 1 39.84 43.18 -59.36
C MET A 1 38.53 42.46 -59.57
N PRO A 2 37.83 41.96 -58.53
CA PRO A 2 36.52 41.37 -58.71
C PRO A 2 35.56 42.43 -59.28
N GLN A 3 34.70 42.06 -60.22
CA GLN A 3 33.67 42.95 -60.73
C GLN A 3 32.75 43.41 -59.57
N PRO A 4 32.26 44.66 -59.56
CA PRO A 4 31.42 45.23 -58.48
C PRO A 4 30.26 44.31 -58.05
N ASP A 5 29.72 43.56 -59.01
CA ASP A 5 28.59 42.63 -58.85
C ASP A 5 28.90 41.41 -57.95
N SER A 6 30.17 41.00 -57.88
CA SER A 6 30.60 39.84 -57.05
C SER A 6 30.69 40.17 -55.56
N GLN A 7 31.10 41.39 -55.20
CA GLN A 7 31.20 41.82 -53.81
C GLN A 7 29.81 42.09 -53.21
N GLN A 8 28.90 42.65 -54.00
CA GLN A 8 27.51 42.88 -53.60
C GLN A 8 26.78 41.55 -53.33
N ARG A 9 26.96 40.55 -54.19
CA ARG A 9 26.33 39.23 -54.03
C ARG A 9 26.84 38.46 -52.81
N ILE A 10 28.12 38.61 -52.46
CA ILE A 10 28.69 38.05 -51.22
C ILE A 10 28.08 38.72 -49.98
N ALA A 11 27.91 40.04 -50.01
CA ALA A 11 27.28 40.78 -48.91
C ALA A 11 25.83 40.36 -48.71
N GLU A 12 25.04 40.24 -49.79
CA GLU A 12 23.64 39.78 -49.75
C GLU A 12 23.51 38.38 -49.14
N LEU A 13 24.33 37.43 -49.59
CA LEU A 13 24.35 36.06 -49.05
C LEU A 13 24.76 36.01 -47.58
N THR A 14 25.71 36.86 -47.18
CA THR A 14 26.17 36.93 -45.77
C THR A 14 25.04 37.45 -44.87
N THR A 15 24.30 38.46 -45.32
CA THR A 15 23.17 39.01 -44.56
C THR A 15 21.98 38.05 -44.52
N LEU A 16 21.66 37.34 -45.62
CA LEU A 16 20.65 36.28 -45.62
C LEU A 16 21.01 35.14 -44.65
N ASN A 17 22.29 34.76 -44.59
CA ASN A 17 22.76 33.73 -43.66
C ASN A 17 22.67 34.21 -42.19
N ALA A 18 23.04 35.47 -41.91
CA ALA A 18 22.88 36.07 -40.59
C ALA A 18 21.39 36.13 -40.17
N LEU A 19 20.49 36.51 -41.08
CA LEU A 19 19.05 36.47 -40.88
C LEU A 19 18.54 35.06 -40.55
N ALA A 20 18.97 34.05 -41.32
CA ALA A 20 18.61 32.67 -41.06
C ALA A 20 19.10 32.20 -39.68
N GLN A 21 20.32 32.57 -39.27
CA GLN A 21 20.85 32.23 -37.94
C GLN A 21 20.06 32.88 -36.80
N THR A 22 19.68 34.15 -36.94
CA THR A 22 18.87 34.88 -35.95
C THR A 22 17.49 34.24 -35.81
N LEU A 23 16.82 33.98 -36.93
CA LEU A 23 15.51 33.31 -36.96
C LEU A 23 15.57 31.87 -36.41
N ASN A 24 16.70 31.17 -36.58
CA ASN A 24 16.91 29.84 -36.03
C ASN A 24 17.11 29.80 -34.52
N ARG A 25 17.49 30.92 -33.89
CA ARG A 25 17.75 30.99 -32.44
C ARG A 25 16.60 31.57 -31.64
N ALA A 26 15.63 32.22 -32.29
CA ALA A 26 14.51 32.85 -31.60
C ALA A 26 13.53 31.79 -31.06
N LEU A 27 13.21 31.90 -29.76
CA LEU A 27 12.24 31.04 -29.06
C LEU A 27 10.83 31.61 -29.08
N ASP A 28 10.70 32.93 -29.23
CA ASP A 28 9.44 33.66 -29.33
C ASP A 28 9.27 34.18 -30.76
N LEU A 29 8.12 33.88 -31.37
CA LEU A 29 7.81 34.26 -32.74
C LEU A 29 7.80 35.77 -32.93
N ARG A 30 7.27 36.52 -31.96
CA ARG A 30 7.13 37.97 -32.08
C ARG A 30 8.50 38.64 -32.03
N ASP A 31 9.34 38.25 -31.07
CA ASP A 31 10.70 38.76 -30.95
C ASP A 31 11.54 38.42 -32.19
N ALA A 32 11.33 37.23 -32.77
CA ALA A 32 11.98 36.82 -34.02
C ALA A 32 11.63 37.76 -35.17
N LEU A 33 10.34 38.06 -35.35
CA LEU A 33 9.85 38.91 -36.44
C LEU A 33 10.25 40.38 -36.25
N ASP A 34 10.15 40.91 -35.04
CA ASP A 34 10.56 42.29 -34.73
C ASP A 34 12.08 42.50 -34.85
N SER A 35 12.88 41.45 -34.59
CA SER A 35 14.35 41.50 -34.78
C SER A 35 14.75 41.31 -36.25
N ALA A 36 14.06 40.44 -37.00
CA ALA A 36 14.43 40.15 -38.39
C ALA A 36 13.98 41.23 -39.39
N LEU A 37 12.83 41.86 -39.16
CA LEU A 37 12.24 42.82 -40.08
C LEU A 37 13.15 44.05 -40.36
N PRO A 38 13.80 44.69 -39.37
CA PRO A 38 14.76 45.77 -39.62
C PRO A 38 15.89 45.36 -40.55
N HIS A 39 16.48 44.18 -40.32
CA HIS A 39 17.58 43.66 -41.12
C HIS A 39 17.16 43.32 -42.55
N ILE A 40 15.94 42.82 -42.74
CA ILE A 40 15.38 42.58 -44.09
C ILE A 40 15.16 43.91 -44.82
N VAL A 41 14.61 44.92 -44.13
CA VAL A 41 14.37 46.23 -44.71
C VAL A 41 15.70 46.91 -45.09
N GLU A 42 16.72 46.82 -44.23
CA GLU A 42 18.06 47.34 -44.47
C GLU A 42 18.78 46.60 -45.62
N LEU A 43 18.70 45.26 -45.66
CA LEU A 43 19.24 44.43 -46.75
C LEU A 43 18.68 44.83 -48.12
N MET A 44 17.41 45.22 -48.16
CA MET A 44 16.74 45.68 -49.36
C MET A 44 17.09 47.13 -49.74
N GLY A 45 17.87 47.85 -48.93
CA GLY A 45 18.14 49.28 -49.12
C GLY A 45 16.89 50.14 -48.92
N LEU A 46 15.90 49.65 -48.17
CA LEU A 46 14.61 50.31 -47.94
C LEU A 46 14.53 50.88 -46.53
N SER A 47 13.51 51.72 -46.29
CA SER A 47 13.34 52.39 -44.99
C SER A 47 12.17 51.85 -44.17
N THR A 48 11.24 51.12 -44.78
CA THR A 48 9.97 50.73 -44.13
C THR A 48 9.56 49.31 -44.49
N GLY A 49 9.06 48.56 -43.51
CA GLY A 49 8.46 47.25 -43.74
C GLY A 49 7.48 46.84 -42.64
N TRP A 50 6.62 45.85 -42.93
CA TRP A 50 5.67 45.28 -41.98
C TRP A 50 5.26 43.87 -42.37
N ILE A 51 4.90 43.06 -41.37
CA ILE A 51 4.50 41.66 -41.53
C ILE A 51 3.08 41.46 -41.04
N PHE A 52 2.25 40.84 -41.86
CA PHE A 52 0.96 40.29 -41.46
C PHE A 52 1.08 38.78 -41.24
N LEU A 53 0.48 38.27 -40.16
CA LEU A 53 0.25 36.84 -39.97
C LEU A 53 -1.21 36.52 -40.18
N ARG A 54 -1.48 35.36 -40.78
CA ARG A 54 -2.82 34.84 -41.02
C ARG A 54 -3.31 34.09 -39.78
N GLY A 55 -4.49 34.43 -39.29
CA GLY A 55 -5.17 33.72 -38.19
C GLY A 55 -6.07 32.58 -38.68
N GLU A 56 -6.63 31.80 -37.75
CA GLU A 56 -7.47 30.63 -38.04
C GLU A 56 -8.74 30.94 -38.85
N GLY A 57 -9.26 32.17 -38.75
CA GLY A 57 -10.40 32.65 -39.57
C GLY A 57 -10.02 33.16 -40.97
N GLY A 58 -8.76 33.01 -41.37
CA GLY A 58 -8.22 33.54 -42.63
C GLY A 58 -7.85 35.02 -42.60
N SER A 59 -8.24 35.75 -41.55
CA SER A 59 -7.94 37.17 -41.39
C SER A 59 -6.46 37.45 -41.12
N PHE A 60 -5.98 38.63 -41.56
CA PHE A 60 -4.58 39.03 -41.41
C PHE A 60 -4.41 40.05 -40.29
N ALA A 61 -3.55 39.73 -39.32
CA ALA A 61 -3.20 40.59 -38.19
C ALA A 61 -1.76 41.10 -38.31
N LEU A 62 -1.53 42.36 -37.93
CA LEU A 62 -0.18 42.97 -37.96
C LEU A 62 0.69 42.35 -36.85
N ALA A 63 1.75 41.66 -37.25
CA ALA A 63 2.63 40.93 -36.33
C ALA A 63 3.91 41.71 -35.97
N ALA A 64 4.55 42.33 -36.97
CA ALA A 64 5.78 43.11 -36.80
C ALA A 64 5.80 44.34 -37.71
N ARG A 65 6.53 45.39 -37.32
CA ARG A 65 6.64 46.65 -38.07
C ARG A 65 8.00 47.31 -37.89
N HIS A 66 8.51 47.91 -38.97
CA HIS A 66 9.73 48.70 -38.94
C HIS A 66 9.51 50.03 -39.68
N ASN A 67 9.69 51.15 -38.95
CA ASN A 67 9.51 52.51 -39.47
C ASN A 67 8.19 52.76 -40.22
N LEU A 68 7.13 52.06 -39.80
CA LEU A 68 5.79 52.22 -40.37
C LEU A 68 5.20 53.57 -39.92
N PRO A 69 4.72 54.42 -40.84
CA PRO A 69 4.16 55.73 -40.49
C PRO A 69 2.92 55.61 -39.58
N PRO A 70 2.68 56.59 -38.69
CA PRO A 70 1.51 56.59 -37.80
C PRO A 70 0.18 56.40 -38.53
N ALA A 71 0.03 56.94 -39.74
CA ALA A 71 -1.17 56.80 -40.57
C ALA A 71 -1.50 55.35 -40.99
N LEU A 72 -0.51 54.44 -40.91
CA LEU A 72 -0.64 53.01 -41.19
C LEU A 72 -0.48 52.16 -39.92
N THR A 73 -0.22 52.82 -38.80
CA THR A 73 0.03 52.22 -37.49
C THR A 73 -1.30 52.10 -36.76
N TYR A 74 -2.15 51.14 -37.15
CA TYR A 74 -3.42 50.91 -36.48
C TYR A 74 -3.23 50.00 -35.25
N PRO A 75 -3.54 50.45 -34.02
CA PRO A 75 -3.56 49.58 -32.84
C PRO A 75 -5.01 49.08 -32.66
N GLY A 76 -5.41 48.05 -33.38
CA GLY A 76 -6.78 47.54 -33.33
C GLY A 76 -6.97 46.25 -34.12
N PRO A 77 -8.18 45.64 -34.08
CA PRO A 77 -8.47 44.33 -34.68
C PRO A 77 -8.25 44.30 -36.20
N THR A 78 -8.38 43.11 -36.79
CA THR A 78 -8.15 42.81 -38.21
C THR A 78 -8.72 43.90 -39.13
N TRP A 79 -7.93 44.26 -40.14
CA TRP A 79 -8.35 45.25 -41.14
C TRP A 79 -9.41 44.61 -42.03
N ASP A 80 -10.67 45.03 -41.88
CA ASP A 80 -11.83 44.43 -42.57
C ASP A 80 -12.16 45.07 -43.94
N GLU A 81 -11.36 46.05 -44.41
CA GLU A 81 -11.50 46.64 -45.76
C GLU A 81 -10.58 45.96 -46.79
N GLU A 82 -10.94 46.03 -48.08
CA GLU A 82 -10.20 45.43 -49.20
C GLU A 82 -8.71 45.88 -49.24
N CYS A 83 -7.76 44.98 -48.94
CA CYS A 83 -6.34 45.15 -49.29
C CYS A 83 -6.01 44.34 -50.54
N ASP A 84 -5.53 45.02 -51.58
CA ASP A 84 -5.02 44.36 -52.81
C ASP A 84 -4.00 43.26 -52.49
N CYS A 85 -3.18 43.48 -51.46
CA CYS A 85 -2.17 42.53 -50.98
C CYS A 85 -2.78 41.24 -50.40
N GLN A 86 -3.86 41.38 -49.62
CA GLN A 86 -4.55 40.27 -48.98
C GLN A 86 -5.46 39.57 -49.99
N GLU A 87 -6.08 40.29 -50.92
CA GLU A 87 -6.86 39.71 -52.02
C GLU A 87 -6.01 38.86 -52.96
N LEU A 88 -4.81 39.32 -53.32
CA LEU A 88 -3.87 38.51 -54.09
C LEU A 88 -3.48 37.23 -53.33
N CYS A 89 -3.41 37.29 -52.00
CA CYS A 89 -3.19 36.11 -51.17
C CYS A 89 -4.43 35.19 -51.10
N TYR A 90 -5.64 35.74 -50.91
CA TYR A 90 -6.89 34.97 -50.87
C TYR A 90 -7.23 34.31 -52.20
N SER A 91 -6.81 34.91 -53.31
CA SER A 91 -7.00 34.38 -54.67
C SER A 91 -5.84 33.49 -55.16
N ASP A 92 -4.89 33.15 -54.29
CA ASP A 92 -3.68 32.37 -54.61
C ASP A 92 -2.83 32.93 -55.76
N ARG A 93 -2.95 34.24 -56.02
CA ARG A 93 -2.17 34.97 -57.04
C ARG A 93 -0.90 35.61 -56.49
N LEU A 94 -0.68 35.54 -55.18
CA LEU A 94 0.56 35.94 -54.50
C LEU A 94 1.43 34.69 -54.27
N ASP A 95 2.12 34.24 -55.32
CA ASP A 95 3.04 33.10 -55.32
C ASP A 95 4.50 33.51 -55.10
N LYS A 96 4.87 34.73 -55.53
CA LYS A 96 6.19 35.33 -55.39
C LYS A 96 6.11 36.81 -54.99
N ALA A 97 7.24 37.46 -54.79
CA ALA A 97 7.28 38.88 -54.52
C ALA A 97 6.73 39.69 -55.71
N VAL A 98 5.76 40.57 -55.44
CA VAL A 98 5.11 41.42 -56.45
C VAL A 98 5.19 42.89 -56.06
N ASN A 99 5.33 43.75 -57.07
CA ASN A 99 5.24 45.20 -56.89
C ASN A 99 3.77 45.64 -56.76
N MET A 100 3.46 46.35 -55.69
CA MET A 100 2.15 46.93 -55.39
C MET A 100 2.17 48.43 -55.69
N ILE A 101 1.83 48.76 -56.93
CA ILE A 101 1.87 50.13 -57.48
C ILE A 101 0.61 50.93 -57.11
N ARG A 102 -0.49 50.23 -56.84
CA ARG A 102 -1.73 50.79 -56.28
C ARG A 102 -2.06 49.95 -55.07
N CYS A 103 -1.96 50.55 -53.89
CA CYS A 103 -2.33 49.92 -52.63
C CYS A 103 -3.49 50.72 -52.05
N SER A 104 -4.66 50.08 -51.94
CA SER A 104 -5.86 50.65 -51.32
C SER A 104 -5.57 51.29 -49.96
N ARG A 105 -4.73 50.64 -49.13
CA ARG A 105 -4.35 51.09 -47.79
C ARG A 105 -3.42 52.30 -47.79
N LEU A 106 -2.43 52.37 -48.69
CA LEU A 106 -1.57 53.55 -48.85
C LEU A 106 -2.34 54.72 -49.46
N ARG A 107 -3.28 54.45 -50.38
CA ARG A 107 -4.11 55.48 -51.04
C ARG A 107 -5.13 56.07 -50.07
N GLY A 108 -5.82 55.24 -49.29
CA GLY A 108 -6.89 55.61 -48.37
C GLY A 108 -6.45 56.15 -47.00
N ALA A 109 -5.20 55.92 -46.57
CA ALA A 109 -4.73 56.41 -45.26
C ALA A 109 -4.81 57.95 -45.13
N VAL A 110 -5.26 58.44 -43.98
CA VAL A 110 -5.36 59.87 -43.65
C VAL A 110 -4.29 60.20 -42.61
N GLY A 111 -3.42 61.19 -42.88
CA GLY A 111 -2.31 61.58 -41.99
C GLY A 111 -0.92 61.52 -42.66
N ASP A 112 0.15 61.62 -41.87
CA ASP A 112 1.53 61.60 -42.37
C ASP A 112 1.93 60.18 -42.84
N LYS A 113 2.14 60.05 -44.16
CA LYS A 113 2.58 58.80 -44.83
C LYS A 113 4.09 58.75 -45.03
N ARG A 114 4.84 59.78 -44.61
CA ARG A 114 6.29 59.93 -44.85
C ARG A 114 6.71 59.74 -46.31
N GLY A 115 5.83 60.06 -47.26
CA GLY A 115 6.10 59.95 -48.69
C GLY A 115 6.04 58.53 -49.27
N LEU A 116 5.53 57.52 -48.53
CA LEU A 116 5.36 56.16 -49.08
C LEU A 116 4.41 56.17 -50.28
N ALA A 117 4.91 55.72 -51.44
CA ALA A 117 4.15 55.74 -52.69
C ALA A 117 3.74 54.33 -53.17
N GLN A 118 4.58 53.32 -52.89
CA GLN A 118 4.42 51.94 -53.34
C GLN A 118 5.11 50.98 -52.37
N HIS A 119 4.72 49.70 -52.43
CA HIS A 119 5.39 48.64 -51.66
C HIS A 119 5.55 47.38 -52.53
N ALA A 120 6.42 46.45 -52.12
CA ALA A 120 6.38 45.09 -52.59
C ALA A 120 5.79 44.20 -51.50
N SER A 121 5.12 43.13 -51.93
CA SER A 121 4.53 42.12 -51.06
C SER A 121 5.03 40.75 -51.45
N VAL A 122 5.39 39.93 -50.47
CA VAL A 122 5.81 38.54 -50.65
C VAL A 122 5.03 37.66 -49.68
N PRO A 123 4.58 36.45 -50.11
CA PRO A 123 3.90 35.54 -49.21
C PRO A 123 4.92 34.87 -48.27
N LEU A 124 4.53 34.67 -47.01
CA LEU A 124 5.27 33.85 -46.04
C LEU A 124 4.64 32.46 -46.06
N ARG A 125 5.34 31.48 -46.64
CA ARG A 125 4.80 30.13 -46.89
C ARG A 125 5.59 29.04 -46.15
N SER A 126 4.89 27.96 -45.82
CA SER A 126 5.48 26.67 -45.44
C SER A 126 4.79 25.58 -46.25
N GLY A 127 5.49 25.02 -47.24
CA GLY A 127 4.84 24.20 -48.26
C GLY A 127 3.79 25.01 -49.04
N ASP A 128 2.58 24.48 -49.16
CA ASP A 128 1.47 25.13 -49.86
C ASP A 128 0.69 26.13 -48.99
N GLU A 129 0.89 26.12 -47.68
CA GLU A 129 0.18 26.97 -46.73
C GLU A 129 0.77 28.39 -46.67
N VAL A 130 -0.08 29.41 -46.76
CA VAL A 130 0.30 30.82 -46.56
C VAL A 130 0.05 31.23 -45.11
N LEU A 131 1.13 31.45 -44.37
CA LEU A 131 1.13 31.83 -42.96
C LEU A 131 1.07 33.35 -42.76
N GLY A 132 1.39 34.13 -43.79
CA GLY A 132 1.47 35.58 -43.68
C GLY A 132 1.91 36.30 -44.94
N ILE A 133 2.09 37.62 -44.84
CA ILE A 133 2.56 38.50 -45.91
C ILE A 133 3.62 39.44 -45.35
N LEU A 134 4.81 39.45 -45.94
CA LEU A 134 5.83 40.47 -45.69
C LEU A 134 5.68 41.58 -46.73
N ASN A 135 5.69 42.82 -46.25
CA ASN A 135 5.62 44.01 -47.06
C ASN A 135 6.83 44.90 -46.79
N VAL A 136 7.43 45.44 -47.86
CA VAL A 136 8.51 46.43 -47.79
C VAL A 136 8.19 47.60 -48.70
N ALA A 137 8.46 48.82 -48.27
CA ALA A 137 7.99 50.02 -48.96
C ALA A 137 9.10 51.05 -49.19
N THR A 138 8.91 51.86 -50.23
CA THR A 138 9.83 52.93 -50.64
C THR A 138 9.09 54.27 -50.80
N THR A 139 9.83 55.35 -50.56
CA THR A 139 9.40 56.73 -50.79
C THR A 139 9.77 57.23 -52.18
N GLN A 140 10.68 56.53 -52.88
CA GLN A 140 11.11 56.89 -54.24
C GLN A 140 10.15 56.32 -55.29
N TRP A 141 9.88 57.10 -56.33
CA TRP A 141 9.05 56.71 -57.46
C TRP A 141 9.86 55.83 -58.42
N GLY A 142 9.56 54.52 -58.47
CA GLY A 142 10.25 53.55 -59.34
C GLY A 142 10.11 52.08 -58.87
N ARG A 143 9.76 51.14 -59.76
CA ARG A 143 9.50 49.74 -59.37
C ARG A 143 10.71 49.10 -58.69
N ILE A 144 10.48 48.31 -57.64
CA ILE A 144 11.49 47.41 -57.09
C ILE A 144 11.92 46.45 -58.21
N SER A 145 13.23 46.32 -58.42
CA SER A 145 13.80 45.58 -59.53
C SER A 145 13.58 44.07 -59.40
N ALA A 146 13.72 43.33 -60.51
CA ALA A 146 13.55 41.88 -60.48
C ALA A 146 14.53 41.15 -59.53
N PRO A 147 15.83 41.52 -59.43
CA PRO A 147 16.75 40.94 -58.45
C PRO A 147 16.34 41.23 -56.99
N GLU A 148 15.88 42.44 -56.71
CA GLU A 148 15.38 42.82 -55.37
C GLU A 148 14.12 42.03 -55.00
N LEU A 149 13.18 41.83 -55.93
CA LEU A 149 12.02 40.95 -55.69
C LEU A 149 12.43 39.50 -55.43
N GLN A 150 13.48 38.99 -56.11
CA GLN A 150 14.01 37.66 -55.82
C GLN A 150 14.61 37.56 -54.41
N LEU A 151 15.34 38.59 -53.98
CA LEU A 151 15.89 38.69 -52.63
C LEU A 151 14.78 38.74 -51.57
N LEU A 152 13.73 39.51 -51.82
CA LEU A 152 12.54 39.58 -50.97
C LEU A 152 11.80 38.23 -50.91
N SER A 153 11.71 37.52 -52.04
CA SER A 153 11.20 36.13 -52.09
C SER A 153 12.01 35.17 -51.22
N ALA A 154 13.35 35.26 -51.25
CA ALA A 154 14.21 34.45 -50.39
C ALA A 154 14.02 34.77 -48.91
N ALA A 155 13.93 36.06 -48.54
CA ALA A 155 13.63 36.48 -47.18
C ALA A 155 12.25 36.00 -46.70
N GLY A 156 11.23 36.07 -47.58
CA GLY A 156 9.88 35.59 -47.30
C GLY A 156 9.82 34.08 -47.06
N PHE A 157 10.60 33.29 -47.79
CA PHE A 157 10.72 31.84 -47.57
C PHE A 157 11.38 31.51 -46.23
N LEU A 158 12.49 32.19 -45.87
CA LEU A 158 13.17 32.00 -44.58
C LEU A 158 12.25 32.36 -43.39
N LEU A 159 11.49 33.44 -43.52
CA LEU A 159 10.51 33.83 -42.50
C LEU A 159 9.35 32.83 -42.41
N GLY A 160 8.80 32.38 -43.54
CA GLY A 160 7.71 31.40 -43.56
C GLY A 160 8.07 30.09 -42.86
N THR A 161 9.26 29.55 -43.14
CA THR A 161 9.76 28.34 -42.46
C THR A 161 9.99 28.55 -40.95
N ALA A 162 10.52 29.70 -40.54
CA ALA A 162 10.70 30.03 -39.13
C ALA A 162 9.37 30.16 -38.37
N ILE A 163 8.36 30.79 -38.98
CA ILE A 163 7.00 30.93 -38.42
C ILE A 163 6.37 29.55 -38.20
N ALA A 164 6.39 28.69 -39.23
CA ALA A 164 5.83 27.32 -39.14
C ALA A 164 6.45 26.53 -37.99
N ARG A 165 7.78 26.57 -37.86
CA ARG A 165 8.49 25.88 -36.78
C ARG A 165 8.09 26.41 -35.41
N ALA A 166 7.97 27.73 -35.25
CA ALA A 166 7.58 28.35 -33.99
C ALA A 166 6.16 27.95 -33.57
N GLN A 167 5.20 27.97 -34.51
CA GLN A 167 3.82 27.54 -34.26
C GLN A 167 3.74 26.06 -33.85
N LEU A 168 4.46 25.18 -34.56
CA LEU A 168 4.55 23.76 -34.19
C LEU A 168 5.13 23.56 -32.79
N TYR A 169 6.19 24.30 -32.44
CA TYR A 169 6.80 24.22 -31.12
C TYR A 169 5.82 24.68 -30.01
N GLU A 170 5.09 25.77 -30.22
CA GLU A 170 4.06 26.26 -29.29
C GLU A 170 2.97 25.20 -29.07
N HIS A 171 2.45 24.60 -30.14
CA HIS A 171 1.41 23.56 -30.05
C HIS A 171 1.89 22.33 -29.28
N VAL A 172 3.10 21.82 -29.57
CA VAL A 172 3.70 20.69 -28.84
C VAL A 172 3.92 21.05 -27.37
N LYS A 173 4.40 22.26 -27.08
CA LYS A 173 4.61 22.74 -25.71
C LYS A 173 3.30 22.82 -24.91
N VAL A 174 2.25 23.40 -25.49
CA VAL A 174 0.93 23.50 -24.85
C VAL A 174 0.35 22.11 -24.58
N ARG A 175 0.39 21.22 -25.58
CA ARG A 175 -0.06 19.83 -25.44
C ARG A 175 0.67 19.12 -24.28
N ARG A 176 2.00 19.24 -24.23
CA ARG A 176 2.82 18.60 -23.17
C ARG A 176 2.48 19.10 -21.77
N VAL A 177 2.21 20.40 -21.61
CA VAL A 177 1.78 20.98 -20.31
C VAL A 177 0.40 20.46 -19.92
N GLN A 178 -0.52 20.32 -20.87
CA GLN A 178 -1.85 19.76 -20.61
C GLN A 178 -1.79 18.29 -20.21
N GLU A 179 -0.98 17.48 -20.89
CA GLU A 179 -0.76 16.07 -20.57
C GLU A 179 -0.19 15.90 -19.15
N GLN A 180 0.86 16.67 -18.81
CA GLN A 180 1.45 16.65 -17.46
C GLN A 180 0.43 17.05 -16.38
N ARG A 181 -0.39 18.06 -16.65
CA ARG A 181 -1.43 18.50 -15.71
C ARG A 181 -2.52 17.44 -15.51
N ALA A 182 -2.93 16.75 -16.57
CA ALA A 182 -3.92 15.68 -16.50
C ALA A 182 -3.39 14.48 -15.71
N LEU A 183 -2.15 14.05 -15.96
CA LEU A 183 -1.49 12.98 -15.20
C LEU A 183 -1.35 13.33 -13.71
N LEU A 184 -0.91 14.55 -13.40
CA LEU A 184 -0.76 14.99 -12.02
C LEU A 184 -2.10 15.06 -11.28
N SER A 185 -3.15 15.60 -11.91
CA SER A 185 -4.50 15.65 -11.34
C SER A 185 -5.00 14.24 -11.05
N LEU A 186 -4.86 13.31 -12.00
CA LEU A 186 -5.26 11.92 -11.81
C LEU A 186 -4.50 11.27 -10.66
N SER A 187 -3.17 11.44 -10.60
CA SER A 187 -2.36 10.87 -9.52
C SER A 187 -2.79 11.38 -8.15
N GLN A 188 -3.03 12.69 -8.00
CA GLN A 188 -3.51 13.29 -6.75
C GLN A 188 -4.89 12.76 -6.35
N GLU A 189 -5.81 12.59 -7.30
CA GLU A 189 -7.14 12.05 -7.03
C GLU A 189 -7.10 10.57 -6.63
N LEU A 190 -6.30 9.75 -7.32
CA LEU A 190 -6.13 8.33 -6.99
C LEU A 190 -5.57 8.15 -5.58
N LEU A 191 -4.63 9.02 -5.18
CA LEU A 191 -4.06 9.00 -3.82
C LEU A 191 -5.10 9.28 -2.72
N VAL A 192 -6.12 10.10 -3.00
CA VAL A 192 -7.14 10.49 -2.01
C VAL A 192 -8.38 9.61 -2.07
N SER A 193 -8.63 8.91 -3.18
CA SER A 193 -9.82 8.06 -3.33
C SER A 193 -9.82 6.90 -2.34
N GLU A 194 -10.84 6.85 -1.48
CA GLU A 194 -11.10 5.73 -0.55
C GLU A 194 -11.70 4.52 -1.29
N GLU A 195 -12.42 4.77 -2.38
CA GLU A 195 -13.04 3.72 -3.18
C GLU A 195 -12.23 3.46 -4.46
N LEU A 196 -11.92 2.19 -4.72
CA LEU A 196 -11.17 1.76 -5.89
C LEU A 196 -11.97 1.93 -7.19
N GLU A 197 -13.22 1.46 -7.23
CA GLU A 197 -14.00 1.39 -8.47
C GLU A 197 -14.22 2.76 -9.15
N PRO A 198 -14.64 3.84 -8.45
CA PRO A 198 -14.78 5.16 -9.07
C PRO A 198 -13.45 5.74 -9.56
N ALA A 199 -12.35 5.41 -8.89
CA ALA A 199 -11.00 5.80 -9.27
C ALA A 199 -10.58 5.14 -10.59
N LEU A 200 -10.83 3.83 -10.75
CA LEU A 200 -10.55 3.10 -11.97
C LEU A 200 -11.36 3.63 -13.16
N GLN A 201 -12.66 3.91 -12.96
CA GLN A 201 -13.52 4.47 -14.02
C GLN A 201 -13.06 5.86 -14.47
N ARG A 202 -12.56 6.69 -13.54
CA ARG A 202 -11.95 7.98 -13.88
C ARG A 202 -10.65 7.81 -14.64
N LEU A 203 -9.78 6.88 -14.22
CA LEU A 203 -8.54 6.56 -14.94
C LEU A 203 -8.82 6.18 -16.40
N ALA A 204 -9.79 5.30 -16.64
CA ALA A 204 -10.17 4.92 -18.00
C ALA A 204 -10.64 6.13 -18.82
N ARG A 205 -11.45 7.01 -18.23
CA ARG A 205 -11.91 8.24 -18.91
C ARG A 205 -10.77 9.21 -19.23
N VAL A 206 -9.82 9.39 -18.30
CA VAL A 206 -8.65 10.25 -18.52
C VAL A 206 -7.74 9.63 -19.58
N GLY A 207 -7.49 8.32 -19.52
CA GLY A 207 -6.70 7.60 -20.52
C GLY A 207 -7.25 7.76 -21.94
N ALA A 208 -8.55 7.54 -22.15
CA ALA A 208 -9.17 7.74 -23.46
C ALA A 208 -9.00 9.17 -23.99
N ARG A 209 -9.18 10.20 -23.13
CA ARG A 209 -9.03 11.60 -23.54
C ARG A 209 -7.58 11.99 -23.83
N LEU A 210 -6.66 11.53 -23.00
CA LEU A 210 -5.24 11.87 -23.07
C LEU A 210 -4.57 11.29 -24.32
N LEU A 211 -4.99 10.09 -24.74
CA LEU A 211 -4.52 9.43 -25.95
C LEU A 211 -5.39 9.75 -27.20
N GLU A 212 -6.38 10.64 -27.07
CA GLU A 212 -7.34 10.95 -28.13
C GLU A 212 -7.97 9.68 -28.76
N ALA A 213 -8.31 8.72 -27.89
CA ALA A 213 -8.88 7.43 -28.26
C ALA A 213 -10.40 7.41 -28.00
N ASP A 214 -11.12 6.57 -28.76
CA ASP A 214 -12.56 6.42 -28.61
C ASP A 214 -12.94 5.68 -27.32
N ALA A 215 -12.04 4.82 -26.83
CA ALA A 215 -12.28 3.95 -25.71
C ALA A 215 -11.01 3.63 -24.90
N CYS A 216 -11.19 3.32 -23.63
CA CYS A 216 -10.15 2.83 -22.73
C CYS A 216 -10.75 1.86 -21.71
N ALA A 217 -10.06 0.77 -21.40
CA ALA A 217 -10.52 -0.21 -20.43
C ALA A 217 -9.36 -0.83 -19.65
N PHE A 218 -9.64 -1.18 -18.40
CA PHE A 218 -8.77 -2.04 -17.60
C PHE A 218 -9.48 -3.37 -17.35
N VAL A 219 -8.83 -4.45 -17.77
CA VAL A 219 -9.28 -5.81 -17.51
C VAL A 219 -8.25 -6.48 -16.61
N GLU A 220 -8.71 -6.91 -15.45
CA GLU A 220 -7.93 -7.66 -14.47
C GLU A 220 -8.06 -9.16 -14.75
N ALA A 221 -6.98 -9.88 -14.54
CA ALA A 221 -6.92 -11.31 -14.76
C ALA A 221 -6.97 -12.03 -13.40
N ASP A 222 -8.10 -12.69 -13.12
CA ASP A 222 -8.27 -13.56 -11.95
C ASP A 222 -7.70 -14.94 -12.25
N GLU A 223 -6.41 -15.13 -11.93
CA GLU A 223 -5.71 -16.40 -12.12
C GLU A 223 -6.29 -17.55 -11.30
N LEU A 224 -6.80 -17.27 -10.08
CA LEU A 224 -7.37 -18.28 -9.20
C LEU A 224 -8.71 -18.79 -9.75
N GLY A 225 -9.53 -17.90 -10.30
CA GLY A 225 -10.82 -18.22 -10.92
C GLY A 225 -10.73 -18.64 -12.38
N GLY A 226 -9.58 -18.42 -13.05
CA GLY A 226 -9.41 -18.63 -14.48
C GLY A 226 -10.27 -17.70 -15.35
N ARG A 227 -10.47 -16.45 -14.90
CA ARG A 227 -11.43 -15.50 -15.51
C ARG A 227 -10.81 -14.13 -15.70
N ALA A 228 -11.31 -13.38 -16.68
CA ALA A 228 -11.03 -11.96 -16.86
C ALA A 228 -12.20 -11.12 -16.32
N VAL A 229 -11.87 -10.05 -15.58
CA VAL A 229 -12.82 -9.16 -14.93
C VAL A 229 -12.62 -7.74 -15.46
N LEU A 230 -13.67 -7.16 -16.05
CA LEU A 230 -13.64 -5.75 -16.44
C LEU A 230 -13.77 -4.88 -15.21
N ARG A 231 -12.66 -4.22 -14.84
CA ARG A 231 -12.58 -3.36 -13.64
C ARG A 231 -12.79 -1.89 -13.95
N ALA A 232 -12.58 -1.47 -15.20
CA ALA A 232 -13.00 -0.15 -15.66
C ALA A 232 -13.16 -0.09 -17.17
N ALA A 233 -14.10 0.74 -17.63
CA ALA A 233 -14.30 0.96 -19.05
C ALA A 233 -14.87 2.35 -19.33
N PHE A 234 -14.36 2.97 -20.38
CA PHE A 234 -14.91 4.17 -20.98
C PHE A 234 -14.98 4.00 -22.50
N GLY A 235 -16.09 4.40 -23.13
CA GLY A 235 -16.27 4.30 -24.58
C GLY A 235 -16.58 2.89 -25.12
N TRP A 236 -16.62 1.88 -24.24
CA TRP A 236 -17.04 0.52 -24.56
C TRP A 236 -18.55 0.38 -24.57
N SER A 237 -19.09 -0.32 -25.56
CA SER A 237 -20.50 -0.69 -25.63
C SER A 237 -20.66 -2.10 -25.09
N LEU A 238 -20.95 -2.24 -23.80
CA LEU A 238 -21.16 -3.55 -23.17
C LEU A 238 -22.58 -4.05 -23.47
N PRO A 239 -22.75 -5.16 -24.22
CA PRO A 239 -24.06 -5.75 -24.48
C PRO A 239 -24.71 -6.21 -23.16
N GLY A 240 -26.03 -6.06 -23.03
CA GLY A 240 -26.75 -6.45 -21.80
C GLY A 240 -26.79 -7.96 -21.53
N ASP A 241 -26.46 -8.79 -22.52
CA ASP A 241 -26.33 -10.26 -22.42
C ASP A 241 -24.93 -10.73 -21.99
N MET A 242 -23.98 -9.80 -21.84
CA MET A 242 -22.60 -10.11 -21.50
C MET A 242 -22.39 -10.09 -19.98
N ALA A 243 -22.35 -11.27 -19.36
CA ALA A 243 -22.10 -11.41 -17.93
C ALA A 243 -20.60 -11.45 -17.64
N TRP A 244 -20.05 -10.34 -17.16
CA TRP A 244 -18.74 -10.35 -16.50
C TRP A 244 -18.86 -11.05 -15.14
N PRO A 245 -17.84 -11.79 -14.69
CA PRO A 245 -16.54 -12.06 -15.33
C PRO A 245 -16.62 -13.10 -16.45
N VAL A 246 -15.73 -13.01 -17.45
CA VAL A 246 -15.66 -13.95 -18.58
C VAL A 246 -14.53 -14.97 -18.36
N PRO A 247 -14.66 -16.24 -18.78
CA PRO A 247 -13.54 -17.18 -18.73
C PRO A 247 -12.38 -16.70 -19.62
N LEU A 248 -11.15 -16.99 -19.22
CA LEU A 248 -9.97 -16.73 -20.06
C LEU A 248 -10.09 -17.54 -21.35
N ASP A 249 -9.78 -16.90 -22.49
CA ASP A 249 -9.84 -17.57 -23.79
C ASP A 249 -8.74 -18.64 -23.87
N PRO A 250 -9.09 -19.93 -24.06
CA PRO A 250 -8.09 -21.00 -24.18
C PRO A 250 -7.26 -20.92 -25.46
N ALA A 251 -7.77 -20.28 -26.52
CA ALA A 251 -7.08 -20.15 -27.80
C ALA A 251 -6.05 -19.01 -27.79
N SER A 252 -6.36 -17.93 -27.06
CA SER A 252 -5.47 -16.77 -26.93
C SER A 252 -5.32 -16.30 -25.47
N PRO A 253 -4.86 -17.18 -24.55
CA PRO A 253 -4.74 -16.82 -23.14
C PRO A 253 -3.71 -15.70 -22.94
N HIS A 254 -2.70 -15.63 -23.82
CA HIS A 254 -1.64 -14.63 -23.80
C HIS A 254 -2.13 -13.19 -24.03
N LEU A 255 -3.28 -12.97 -24.68
CA LEU A 255 -3.84 -11.63 -24.91
C LEU A 255 -4.36 -10.96 -23.62
N TRP A 256 -4.54 -11.74 -22.54
CA TRP A 256 -4.90 -11.22 -21.21
C TRP A 256 -3.70 -11.03 -20.27
N TYR A 257 -2.51 -11.58 -20.61
CA TYR A 257 -1.36 -11.68 -19.70
C TYR A 257 0.00 -11.21 -20.27
N LEU A 258 0.13 -10.85 -21.55
CA LEU A 258 1.42 -10.47 -22.13
C LEU A 258 1.43 -9.10 -22.85
N PRO A 259 2.57 -8.37 -22.79
CA PRO A 259 2.74 -7.09 -23.45
C PRO A 259 2.96 -7.30 -24.94
N GLU A 260 1.94 -7.09 -25.75
CA GLU A 260 2.21 -6.69 -27.12
C GLU A 260 2.67 -5.22 -27.08
N ARG A 261 3.99 -5.01 -27.13
CA ARG A 261 4.53 -3.68 -27.41
C ARG A 261 3.90 -3.21 -28.72
N SER A 262 2.99 -2.24 -28.62
CA SER A 262 2.39 -1.49 -29.71
C SER A 262 3.45 -0.71 -30.49
N SER A 263 4.17 -1.41 -31.35
CA SER A 263 4.72 -0.78 -32.55
C SER A 263 4.27 -1.49 -33.83
N SER A 264 3.59 -2.64 -33.74
CA SER A 264 3.01 -3.31 -34.89
C SER A 264 2.02 -4.40 -34.48
N LEU A 265 0.77 -4.04 -34.21
CA LEU A 265 -0.29 -4.94 -34.67
C LEU A 265 -0.24 -4.81 -36.19
N ALA A 266 0.25 -5.83 -36.90
CA ALA A 266 0.02 -5.91 -38.33
C ALA A 266 -1.49 -5.83 -38.57
N ASP A 267 -1.97 -5.32 -39.70
CA ASP A 267 -3.41 -5.31 -40.03
C ASP A 267 -4.07 -6.70 -39.83
N GLU A 268 -3.27 -7.78 -39.87
CA GLU A 268 -3.64 -9.17 -39.61
C GLU A 268 -3.88 -9.53 -38.12
N ALA A 269 -3.34 -8.78 -37.16
CA ALA A 269 -3.49 -9.07 -35.71
C ALA A 269 -4.82 -8.55 -35.13
N LEU A 270 -5.47 -7.58 -35.78
CA LEU A 270 -6.82 -7.13 -35.41
C LEU A 270 -7.88 -8.22 -35.65
N SER A 271 -7.66 -9.10 -36.64
CA SER A 271 -8.53 -10.26 -36.89
C SER A 271 -8.42 -11.37 -35.83
N ASP A 272 -7.34 -11.41 -35.08
CA ASP A 272 -7.08 -12.39 -34.01
C ASP A 272 -7.45 -11.87 -32.61
N LEU A 273 -8.08 -10.69 -32.53
CA LEU A 273 -8.58 -10.14 -31.28
C LEU A 273 -9.62 -11.08 -30.64
N PRO A 274 -9.67 -11.16 -29.29
CA PRO A 274 -10.72 -11.88 -28.59
C PRO A 274 -12.10 -11.50 -29.14
N PRO A 275 -13.04 -12.46 -29.29
CA PRO A 275 -14.37 -12.19 -29.87
C PRO A 275 -15.10 -11.01 -29.23
N LEU A 276 -14.83 -10.78 -27.94
CA LEU A 276 -15.29 -9.63 -27.18
C LEU A 276 -14.86 -8.28 -27.81
N LEU A 277 -13.57 -8.14 -28.13
CA LEU A 277 -12.98 -6.95 -28.71
C LEU A 277 -13.39 -6.78 -30.18
N ALA A 278 -13.45 -7.88 -30.94
CA ALA A 278 -13.92 -7.87 -32.31
C ALA A 278 -15.38 -7.35 -32.44
N ARG A 279 -16.26 -7.70 -31.48
CA ARG A 279 -17.65 -7.22 -31.44
C ARG A 279 -17.81 -5.73 -31.17
N GLN A 280 -16.79 -5.05 -30.63
CA GLN A 280 -16.83 -3.61 -30.38
C GLN A 280 -16.61 -2.78 -31.66
N GLY A 281 -16.09 -3.39 -32.73
CA GLY A 281 -15.81 -2.71 -33.99
C GLY A 281 -14.66 -1.71 -33.91
N PHE A 282 -13.67 -1.96 -33.05
CA PHE A 282 -12.45 -1.16 -32.99
C PHE A 282 -11.51 -1.52 -34.14
N LEU A 283 -10.90 -0.50 -34.75
CA LEU A 283 -9.95 -0.58 -35.87
C LEU A 283 -8.53 -0.15 -35.47
N GLY A 284 -8.32 0.25 -34.22
CA GLY A 284 -7.01 0.52 -33.63
C GLY A 284 -6.97 0.06 -32.17
N HIS A 285 -5.83 -0.47 -31.72
CA HIS A 285 -5.63 -1.00 -30.37
C HIS A 285 -4.20 -0.74 -29.87
N LEU A 286 -4.09 -0.39 -28.59
CA LEU A 286 -2.84 -0.32 -27.83
C LEU A 286 -3.13 -0.86 -26.43
N GLY A 287 -2.39 -1.88 -26.00
CA GLY A 287 -2.52 -2.51 -24.69
C GLY A 287 -1.18 -2.56 -23.96
N ILE A 288 -1.20 -2.33 -22.65
CA ILE A 288 -0.03 -2.37 -21.77
C ILE A 288 -0.36 -3.18 -20.51
N PRO A 289 0.54 -4.08 -20.08
CA PRO A 289 0.32 -4.83 -18.85
C PRO A 289 0.36 -3.92 -17.63
N VAL A 290 -0.49 -4.22 -16.67
CA VAL A 290 -0.42 -3.66 -15.32
C VAL A 290 0.30 -4.70 -14.47
N GLU A 291 1.45 -4.33 -13.92
CA GLU A 291 2.31 -5.26 -13.17
C GLU A 291 2.33 -4.91 -11.68
N LEU A 292 2.14 -5.93 -10.83
CA LEU A 292 2.34 -5.85 -9.38
C LEU A 292 3.53 -6.73 -8.99
N GLY A 293 4.55 -6.15 -8.37
CA GLY A 293 5.74 -6.90 -7.94
C GLY A 293 6.50 -7.59 -9.06
N GLY A 294 6.34 -7.14 -10.32
CA GLY A 294 6.94 -7.74 -11.52
C GLY A 294 6.12 -8.87 -12.15
N ALA A 295 4.90 -9.12 -11.67
CA ALA A 295 3.95 -10.06 -12.27
C ALA A 295 2.77 -9.30 -12.92
N PRO A 296 2.36 -9.64 -14.16
CA PRO A 296 1.21 -9.01 -14.81
C PRO A 296 -0.10 -9.44 -14.13
N VAL A 297 -0.90 -8.47 -13.71
CA VAL A 297 -2.22 -8.71 -13.06
C VAL A 297 -3.40 -8.38 -13.98
N GLY A 298 -3.13 -7.80 -15.13
CA GLY A 298 -4.14 -7.44 -16.11
C GLY A 298 -3.59 -6.53 -17.19
N ILE A 299 -4.48 -6.04 -18.05
CA ILE A 299 -4.14 -5.21 -19.20
C ILE A 299 -4.95 -3.91 -19.20
N LEU A 300 -4.24 -2.79 -19.32
CA LEU A 300 -4.82 -1.48 -19.57
C LEU A 300 -4.72 -1.21 -21.07
N MET A 301 -5.85 -0.92 -21.71
CA MET A 301 -5.91 -0.75 -23.16
C MET A 301 -6.65 0.51 -23.57
N VAL A 302 -6.28 1.04 -24.75
CA VAL A 302 -7.02 2.06 -25.49
C VAL A 302 -7.37 1.54 -26.87
N ASN A 303 -8.48 2.03 -27.42
CA ASN A 303 -9.01 1.58 -28.70
C ASN A 303 -9.56 2.75 -29.52
N SER A 304 -9.50 2.64 -30.85
CA SER A 304 -10.12 3.58 -31.78
C SER A 304 -11.06 2.87 -32.76
N ARG A 305 -12.12 3.54 -33.18
CA ARG A 305 -13.08 3.10 -34.22
C ARG A 305 -12.65 3.50 -35.63
N THR A 306 -11.64 4.36 -35.74
CA THR A 306 -11.00 4.71 -37.02
C THR A 306 -9.67 4.00 -37.15
N PRO A 307 -9.24 3.59 -38.36
CA PRO A 307 -7.90 3.02 -38.56
C PRO A 307 -6.83 4.03 -38.12
N ARG A 308 -6.05 3.66 -37.09
CA ARG A 308 -4.98 4.49 -36.52
C ARG A 308 -3.91 3.59 -35.91
N GLN A 309 -2.66 3.94 -36.14
CA GLN A 309 -1.51 3.37 -35.44
C GLN A 309 -1.14 4.28 -34.26
N PHE A 310 -1.00 3.71 -33.07
CA PHE A 310 -0.53 4.43 -31.89
C PHE A 310 1.00 4.55 -31.90
N LEU A 311 1.51 5.72 -31.53
CA LEU A 311 2.94 6.04 -31.52
C LEU A 311 3.62 5.57 -30.22
N ASP A 312 4.94 5.45 -30.23
CA ASP A 312 5.73 5.06 -29.05
C ASP A 312 5.53 6.01 -27.85
N ASP A 313 5.40 7.32 -28.10
CA ASP A 313 5.13 8.31 -27.06
C ASP A 313 3.76 8.09 -26.39
N GLU A 314 2.77 7.61 -27.14
CA GLU A 314 1.44 7.27 -26.61
C GLU A 314 1.49 5.98 -25.80
N ALA A 315 2.27 4.99 -26.23
CA ALA A 315 2.53 3.79 -25.44
C ALA A 315 3.24 4.15 -24.12
N GLN A 316 4.23 5.04 -24.12
CA GLN A 316 4.86 5.51 -22.88
C GLN A 316 3.83 6.17 -21.95
N LEU A 317 2.94 6.99 -22.51
CA LEU A 317 1.91 7.69 -21.75
C LEU A 317 0.90 6.75 -21.12
N LEU A 318 0.43 5.74 -21.86
CA LEU A 318 -0.43 4.68 -21.31
C LEU A 318 0.32 3.85 -20.25
N GLY A 319 1.62 3.64 -20.41
CA GLY A 319 2.46 2.97 -19.41
C GLY A 319 2.56 3.73 -18.09
N LEU A 320 2.58 5.07 -18.14
CA LEU A 320 2.49 5.90 -16.93
C LEU A 320 1.14 5.70 -16.21
N LEU A 321 0.04 5.62 -16.96
CA LEU A 321 -1.28 5.33 -16.39
C LEU A 321 -1.35 3.91 -15.80
N ALA A 322 -0.79 2.92 -16.48
CA ALA A 322 -0.69 1.55 -15.99
C ALA A 322 0.10 1.47 -14.67
N ASN A 323 1.18 2.24 -14.53
CA ASN A 323 1.93 2.31 -13.28
C ASN A 323 1.14 2.96 -12.13
N GLN A 324 0.34 4.01 -12.41
CA GLN A 324 -0.54 4.62 -11.41
C GLN A 324 -1.66 3.65 -10.98
N LEU A 325 -2.20 2.91 -11.94
CA LEU A 325 -3.18 1.86 -11.69
C LEU A 325 -2.60 0.74 -10.81
N ALA A 326 -1.41 0.23 -11.13
CA ALA A 326 -0.70 -0.75 -10.33
C ALA A 326 -0.52 -0.28 -8.87
N GLN A 327 -0.06 0.97 -8.66
CA GLN A 327 0.09 1.52 -7.31
C GLN A 327 -1.25 1.58 -6.54
N THR A 328 -2.34 1.92 -7.24
CA THR A 328 -3.67 2.00 -6.63
C THR A 328 -4.19 0.61 -6.23
N LEU A 329 -3.99 -0.41 -7.07
CA LEU A 329 -4.35 -1.80 -6.78
C LEU A 329 -3.53 -2.37 -5.62
N GLU A 330 -2.22 -2.11 -5.59
CA GLU A 330 -1.33 -2.58 -4.51
C GLU A 330 -1.72 -1.96 -3.16
N ARG A 331 -2.03 -0.66 -3.15
CA ARG A 331 -2.50 0.03 -1.95
C ARG A 331 -3.78 -0.61 -1.40
N GLU A 332 -4.74 -0.91 -2.28
CA GLU A 332 -5.99 -1.57 -1.88
C GLU A 332 -5.72 -2.96 -1.28
N ARG A 333 -4.87 -3.76 -1.94
CA ARG A 333 -4.48 -5.09 -1.45
C ARG A 333 -3.88 -5.03 -0.05
N LEU A 334 -2.91 -4.13 0.15
CA LEU A 334 -2.26 -3.92 1.46
C LEU A 334 -3.24 -3.43 2.53
N HIS A 335 -4.20 -2.58 2.15
CA HIS A 335 -5.22 -2.10 3.06
C HIS A 335 -6.15 -3.23 3.53
N GLN A 336 -6.61 -4.10 2.61
CA GLN A 336 -7.43 -5.26 2.95
C GLN A 336 -6.68 -6.26 3.85
N GLU A 337 -5.41 -6.53 3.56
CA GLU A 337 -4.55 -7.38 4.39
C GLU A 337 -4.36 -6.81 5.80
N ALA A 338 -4.17 -5.49 5.92
CA ALA A 338 -4.06 -4.83 7.22
C ALA A 338 -5.36 -4.93 8.03
N LEU A 339 -6.52 -4.73 7.40
CA LEU A 339 -7.83 -4.88 8.05
C LEU A 339 -8.08 -6.32 8.50
N ALA A 340 -7.76 -7.31 7.67
CA ALA A 340 -7.90 -8.72 8.02
C ALA A 340 -7.00 -9.09 9.21
N ARG A 341 -5.75 -8.62 9.19
CA ARG A 341 -4.80 -8.82 10.30
C ARG A 341 -5.31 -8.17 11.59
N GLN A 342 -5.81 -6.95 11.53
CA GLN A 342 -6.36 -6.25 12.68
C GLN A 342 -7.56 -7.00 13.29
N ARG A 343 -8.47 -7.54 12.47
CA ARG A 343 -9.60 -8.35 12.95
C ARG A 343 -9.12 -9.61 13.67
N LEU A 344 -8.15 -10.33 13.08
CA LEU A 344 -7.58 -11.53 13.70
C LEU A 344 -6.89 -11.19 15.04
N GLU A 345 -6.15 -10.07 15.10
CA GLU A 345 -5.53 -9.60 16.34
C GLU A 345 -6.58 -9.31 17.42
N GLN A 346 -7.70 -8.66 17.08
CA GLN A 346 -8.81 -8.42 18.00
C GLN A 346 -9.47 -9.70 18.51
N GLU A 347 -9.70 -10.69 17.63
CA GLU A 347 -10.25 -11.99 18.02
C GLU A 347 -9.31 -12.76 18.96
N LEU A 348 -8.00 -12.70 18.72
CA LEU A 348 -6.99 -13.31 19.60
C LEU A 348 -6.89 -12.60 20.95
N ASP A 349 -6.99 -11.27 20.99
CA ASP A 349 -7.03 -10.51 22.24
C ASP A 349 -8.25 -10.86 23.08
N LEU A 350 -9.42 -11.00 22.46
CA LEU A 350 -10.63 -11.47 23.13
C LEU A 350 -10.45 -12.89 23.69
N ALA A 351 -9.86 -13.80 22.90
CA ALA A 351 -9.58 -15.16 23.35
C ALA A 351 -8.65 -15.17 24.58
N ARG A 352 -7.66 -14.28 24.61
CA ARG A 352 -6.75 -14.10 25.76
C ARG A 352 -7.46 -13.58 26.99
N GLU A 353 -8.35 -12.60 26.86
CA GLU A 353 -9.16 -12.10 27.98
C GLU A 353 -10.08 -13.19 28.55
N ILE A 354 -10.74 -13.96 27.68
CA ILE A 354 -11.58 -15.09 28.09
C ILE A 354 -10.74 -16.15 28.80
N GLN A 355 -9.58 -16.54 28.23
CA GLN A 355 -8.68 -17.50 28.85
C GLN A 355 -8.22 -17.05 30.25
N ALA A 356 -7.77 -15.80 30.37
CA ALA A 356 -7.32 -15.24 31.64
C ALA A 356 -8.43 -15.23 32.70
N SER A 357 -9.70 -15.05 32.29
CA SER A 357 -10.86 -15.12 33.20
C SER A 357 -11.07 -16.51 33.82
N PHE A 358 -10.54 -17.57 33.20
CA PHE A 358 -10.55 -18.91 33.77
C PHE A 358 -9.43 -19.11 34.79
N LEU A 359 -8.36 -18.34 34.82
CA LEU A 359 -7.32 -18.52 35.85
C LEU A 359 -7.75 -17.87 37.18
N PRO A 360 -7.23 -18.32 38.33
CA PRO A 360 -7.45 -17.63 39.60
C PRO A 360 -6.98 -16.17 39.54
N ASN A 361 -7.88 -15.23 39.87
CA ASN A 361 -7.55 -13.80 39.86
C ASN A 361 -6.62 -13.37 41.01
N CYS A 362 -6.51 -14.19 42.05
CA CYS A 362 -5.68 -13.95 43.23
C CYS A 362 -5.37 -15.28 43.94
N CYS A 363 -4.21 -15.33 44.60
CA CYS A 363 -3.86 -16.43 45.49
C CYS A 363 -4.72 -16.38 46.76
N PRO A 364 -5.12 -17.53 47.33
CA PRO A 364 -5.89 -17.55 48.57
C PRO A 364 -5.05 -17.05 49.75
N ASN A 365 -5.69 -16.34 50.67
CA ASN A 365 -5.08 -16.02 51.96
C ASN A 365 -5.26 -17.22 52.90
N LEU A 366 -4.16 -17.88 53.27
CA LEU A 366 -4.17 -19.07 54.13
C LEU A 366 -3.27 -18.85 55.35
N PRO A 367 -3.81 -18.84 56.59
CA PRO A 367 -3.00 -18.63 57.79
C PRO A 367 -1.84 -19.63 57.90
N GLY A 368 -0.64 -19.12 58.18
CA GLY A 368 0.56 -19.95 58.26
C GLY A 368 1.18 -20.30 56.91
N TYR A 369 0.65 -19.80 55.78
CA TYR A 369 1.24 -19.99 54.45
C TYR A 369 1.30 -18.68 53.67
N GLN A 370 2.31 -18.56 52.82
CA GLN A 370 2.44 -17.53 51.80
C GLN A 370 2.39 -18.22 50.44
N ILE A 371 1.45 -17.82 49.59
CA ILE A 371 1.21 -18.43 48.28
C ILE A 371 1.29 -17.35 47.23
N GLU A 372 2.11 -17.57 46.21
CA GLU A 372 2.13 -16.72 45.02
C GLU A 372 2.14 -17.56 43.75
N ALA A 373 1.55 -17.01 42.68
CA ALA A 373 1.46 -17.67 41.39
C ALA A 373 1.84 -16.71 40.27
N TYR A 374 2.41 -17.27 39.21
CA TYR A 374 2.79 -16.54 38.00
C TYR A 374 2.38 -17.34 36.79
N TYR A 375 1.86 -16.66 35.79
CA TYR A 375 1.52 -17.22 34.49
C TYR A 375 1.89 -16.22 33.39
N ARG A 376 2.57 -16.71 32.35
CA ARG A 376 2.84 -15.95 31.12
C ARG A 376 2.81 -16.89 29.92
N ALA A 377 1.84 -16.69 29.03
CA ALA A 377 1.76 -17.41 27.77
C ALA A 377 2.95 -17.08 26.84
N ALA A 378 3.41 -18.07 26.08
CA ALA A 378 4.44 -17.87 25.04
C ALA A 378 3.88 -17.21 23.78
N ARG A 379 2.58 -17.38 23.53
CA ARG A 379 1.83 -16.76 22.42
C ARG A 379 0.70 -15.89 22.98
N GLN A 380 -0.24 -15.51 22.12
CA GLN A 380 -1.42 -14.73 22.53
C GLN A 380 -2.27 -15.48 23.57
N VAL A 381 -2.36 -16.81 23.48
CA VAL A 381 -3.04 -17.68 24.46
C VAL A 381 -2.25 -18.95 24.71
N GLY A 382 -2.43 -19.54 25.89
CA GLY A 382 -1.66 -20.68 26.39
C GLY A 382 -2.47 -21.94 26.71
N GLY A 383 -1.78 -23.06 26.95
CA GLY A 383 -2.35 -24.32 27.44
C GLY A 383 -2.22 -24.50 28.96
N ASP A 384 -1.24 -23.81 29.54
CA ASP A 384 -0.91 -23.83 30.96
C ASP A 384 -2.03 -23.30 31.88
N PHE A 385 -2.21 -23.92 33.04
CA PHE A 385 -3.07 -23.41 34.09
C PHE A 385 -2.69 -23.88 35.50
N TYR A 386 -3.21 -23.16 36.49
CA TYR A 386 -3.16 -23.54 37.89
C TYR A 386 -4.50 -23.25 38.56
N ASP A 387 -4.74 -23.87 39.71
CA ASP A 387 -5.98 -23.63 40.45
C ASP A 387 -5.86 -23.89 41.96
N PHE A 388 -6.68 -23.16 42.73
CA PHE A 388 -6.80 -23.31 44.18
C PHE A 388 -8.23 -23.70 44.56
N ILE A 389 -8.39 -24.83 45.24
CA ILE A 389 -9.68 -25.45 45.50
C ILE A 389 -9.83 -25.63 47.01
N GLU A 390 -10.76 -24.91 47.62
CA GLU A 390 -11.14 -25.14 49.01
C GLU A 390 -11.85 -26.50 49.12
N LEU A 391 -11.40 -27.34 50.05
CA LEU A 391 -11.91 -28.69 50.24
C LEU A 391 -12.62 -28.80 51.59
N PRO A 392 -13.62 -29.69 51.71
CA PRO A 392 -14.26 -29.96 53.00
C PRO A 392 -13.22 -30.44 54.03
N PRO A 393 -13.50 -30.36 55.34
CA PRO A 393 -12.59 -30.87 56.37
C PRO A 393 -12.38 -32.39 56.26
N PRO A 394 -11.30 -32.95 56.86
CA PRO A 394 -11.06 -34.40 56.87
C PRO A 394 -12.24 -35.17 57.49
N PRO A 395 -12.52 -36.42 57.05
CA PRO A 395 -13.54 -37.25 57.67
C PRO A 395 -13.24 -37.46 59.15
N GLY A 396 -14.17 -37.06 60.03
CA GLY A 396 -14.02 -37.19 61.49
C GLY A 396 -13.44 -35.97 62.22
N ALA A 397 -13.15 -34.87 61.50
CA ALA A 397 -12.83 -33.59 62.14
C ALA A 397 -14.04 -33.07 62.95
N PRO A 398 -13.81 -32.43 64.12
CA PRO A 398 -14.89 -31.76 64.85
C PRO A 398 -15.56 -30.72 63.94
N PRO A 399 -16.89 -30.55 64.01
CA PRO A 399 -17.58 -29.55 63.22
C PRO A 399 -16.94 -28.19 63.50
N ALA A 400 -16.62 -27.45 62.43
CA ALA A 400 -16.13 -26.08 62.56
C ALA A 400 -17.09 -25.28 63.45
N GLU A 401 -16.55 -24.47 64.36
CA GLU A 401 -17.37 -23.49 65.07
C GLU A 401 -18.14 -22.66 64.03
N PRO A 402 -19.39 -22.24 64.31
CA PRO A 402 -20.20 -21.48 63.35
C PRO A 402 -19.59 -20.09 63.10
N GLY A 403 -18.53 -20.05 62.31
CA GLY A 403 -17.95 -18.90 61.65
C GLY A 403 -18.81 -18.51 60.46
N SER A 404 -18.75 -17.24 60.11
CA SER A 404 -19.58 -16.59 59.09
C SER A 404 -19.58 -17.39 57.77
N PRO A 405 -20.70 -17.43 57.03
CA PRO A 405 -20.76 -18.14 55.75
C PRO A 405 -19.64 -17.64 54.82
N PRO A 406 -19.05 -18.52 53.99
CA PRO A 406 -18.01 -18.11 53.05
C PRO A 406 -18.56 -16.99 52.18
N ARG A 407 -17.97 -15.79 52.29
CA ARG A 407 -18.29 -14.68 51.41
C ARG A 407 -17.82 -15.08 50.02
N ARG A 408 -18.73 -15.56 49.17
CA ARG A 408 -18.49 -15.64 47.73
C ARG A 408 -18.11 -14.24 47.29
N GLY A 409 -16.83 -14.01 46.98
CA GLY A 409 -16.42 -12.79 46.29
C GLY A 409 -17.26 -12.67 45.02
N GLU A 410 -18.23 -11.75 45.02
CA GLU A 410 -19.03 -11.46 43.84
C GLU A 410 -18.12 -10.87 42.78
N MET A 411 -18.26 -11.32 41.53
CA MET A 411 -17.68 -10.61 40.40
C MET A 411 -18.37 -9.25 40.30
N VAL A 412 -17.70 -8.20 40.76
CA VAL A 412 -18.24 -6.83 40.67
C VAL A 412 -17.94 -6.30 39.26
N PHE A 413 -18.99 -6.20 38.44
CA PHE A 413 -18.94 -5.45 37.20
C PHE A 413 -19.04 -3.94 37.50
N ARG A 414 -17.94 -3.22 37.33
CA ARG A 414 -17.92 -1.74 37.35
C ARG A 414 -17.46 -1.22 36.00
N GLY A 415 -18.35 -0.52 35.28
CA GLY A 415 -18.00 0.22 34.07
C GLY A 415 -17.46 -0.62 32.91
N GLY A 416 -17.90 -1.88 32.75
CA GLY A 416 -17.46 -2.75 31.65
C GLY A 416 -16.11 -3.43 31.86
N ARG A 417 -15.48 -3.30 33.03
CA ARG A 417 -14.29 -4.08 33.43
C ARG A 417 -14.59 -5.00 34.61
N LEU A 418 -14.11 -6.23 34.54
CA LEU A 418 -14.01 -7.13 35.69
C LEU A 418 -13.01 -6.54 36.69
N VAL A 419 -13.48 -6.16 37.88
CA VAL A 419 -12.61 -5.73 38.98
C VAL A 419 -12.10 -6.99 39.69
N ALA A 420 -10.80 -7.09 39.93
CA ALA A 420 -10.20 -8.22 40.64
C ALA A 420 -10.88 -8.37 42.02
N PRO A 421 -11.46 -9.54 42.34
CA PRO A 421 -12.03 -9.78 43.66
C PRO A 421 -10.91 -9.71 44.72
N GLU A 422 -11.25 -9.22 45.92
CA GLU A 422 -10.35 -9.32 47.07
C GLU A 422 -9.90 -10.79 47.27
N PRO A 423 -8.66 -11.03 47.75
CA PRO A 423 -8.17 -12.38 48.03
C PRO A 423 -9.22 -13.16 48.82
N ARG A 424 -9.58 -14.36 48.34
CA ARG A 424 -10.49 -15.22 49.11
C ARG A 424 -9.81 -15.55 50.44
N ASP A 425 -10.42 -15.08 51.51
CA ASP A 425 -9.98 -15.38 52.87
C ASP A 425 -10.38 -16.81 53.21
N LEU A 426 -9.39 -17.71 53.28
CA LEU A 426 -9.55 -19.13 53.60
C LEU A 426 -9.10 -19.40 55.05
N SER A 427 -9.33 -18.45 55.96
CA SER A 427 -8.92 -18.55 57.37
C SER A 427 -9.40 -19.83 58.06
N ASP A 428 -10.59 -20.31 57.68
CA ASP A 428 -11.26 -21.47 58.29
C ASP A 428 -11.03 -22.77 57.49
N ALA A 429 -10.34 -22.70 56.35
CA ALA A 429 -10.10 -23.85 55.50
C ALA A 429 -9.11 -24.82 56.14
N GLN A 430 -9.53 -26.08 56.32
CA GLN A 430 -8.68 -27.14 56.87
C GLN A 430 -7.87 -27.85 55.77
N ARG A 431 -8.35 -27.82 54.54
CA ARG A 431 -7.73 -28.49 53.39
C ARG A 431 -7.79 -27.60 52.15
N LEU A 432 -6.67 -27.48 51.45
CA LEU A 432 -6.52 -26.74 50.19
C LEU A 432 -6.01 -27.68 49.10
N GLY A 433 -6.79 -27.85 48.03
CA GLY A 433 -6.35 -28.47 46.79
C GLY A 433 -5.58 -27.48 45.94
N ILE A 434 -4.42 -27.89 45.42
CA ILE A 434 -3.59 -27.10 44.50
C ILE A 434 -3.38 -27.91 43.23
N VAL A 435 -3.70 -27.31 42.09
CA VAL A 435 -3.53 -27.89 40.76
C VAL A 435 -2.51 -27.05 39.98
N ILE A 436 -1.62 -27.73 39.26
CA ILE A 436 -0.88 -27.15 38.13
C ILE A 436 -0.96 -28.13 36.97
N ALA A 437 -1.08 -27.62 35.75
CA ALA A 437 -1.28 -28.45 34.59
C ALA A 437 -0.89 -27.71 33.31
N ASP A 438 -0.60 -28.50 32.27
CA ASP A 438 -0.31 -28.03 30.92
C ASP A 438 -1.11 -28.85 29.91
N VAL A 439 -1.59 -28.18 28.87
CA VAL A 439 -2.31 -28.76 27.74
C VAL A 439 -1.40 -28.79 26.53
N THR A 440 -1.39 -29.91 25.82
CA THR A 440 -0.65 -30.01 24.57
C THR A 440 -1.09 -29.04 23.50
N ASP A 441 -0.15 -28.68 22.63
CA ASP A 441 -0.28 -27.65 21.60
C ASP A 441 -0.40 -26.24 22.18
N LYS A 442 -0.54 -25.25 21.30
CA LYS A 442 -0.56 -23.82 21.65
C LYS A 442 -1.65 -23.13 20.86
N GLY A 443 -2.09 -21.96 21.33
CA GLY A 443 -3.12 -21.18 20.66
C GLY A 443 -4.53 -21.55 21.12
N VAL A 444 -5.54 -21.11 20.35
CA VAL A 444 -6.95 -21.12 20.78
C VAL A 444 -7.47 -22.53 21.14
N PRO A 445 -7.16 -23.61 20.38
CA PRO A 445 -7.61 -24.95 20.75
C PRO A 445 -7.09 -25.41 22.12
N ALA A 446 -5.81 -25.17 22.43
CA ALA A 446 -5.21 -25.51 23.71
C ALA A 446 -5.83 -24.70 24.86
N ALA A 447 -6.08 -23.40 24.65
CA ALA A 447 -6.73 -22.53 25.64
C ALA A 447 -8.17 -22.95 25.98
N LEU A 448 -8.95 -23.40 24.99
CA LEU A 448 -10.30 -23.91 25.23
C LEU A 448 -10.27 -25.25 25.98
N PHE A 449 -9.35 -26.14 25.60
CA PHE A 449 -9.19 -27.42 26.27
C PHE A 449 -8.65 -27.28 27.69
N MET A 450 -7.80 -26.27 27.93
CA MET A 450 -7.37 -25.84 29.26
C MET A 450 -8.58 -25.47 30.12
N ALA A 451 -9.47 -24.60 29.63
CA ALA A 451 -10.64 -24.16 30.38
C ALA A 451 -11.59 -25.32 30.74
N LEU A 452 -11.80 -26.25 29.81
CA LEU A 452 -12.54 -27.49 30.05
C LEU A 452 -11.86 -28.34 31.14
N SER A 453 -10.57 -28.62 30.99
CA SER A 453 -9.81 -29.50 31.87
C SER A 453 -9.74 -28.97 33.29
N ARG A 454 -9.47 -27.66 33.46
CA ARG A 454 -9.52 -26.98 34.75
C ARG A 454 -10.89 -27.12 35.42
N THR A 455 -11.96 -26.90 34.64
CA THR A 455 -13.33 -27.00 35.15
C THR A 455 -13.66 -28.41 35.64
N LEU A 456 -13.26 -29.45 34.89
CA LEU A 456 -13.46 -30.85 35.25
C LEU A 456 -12.62 -31.28 36.46
N LEU A 457 -11.36 -30.85 36.54
CA LEU A 457 -10.50 -31.11 37.71
C LEU A 457 -11.08 -30.46 38.97
N ARG A 458 -11.50 -29.20 38.88
CA ARG A 458 -12.16 -28.51 40.00
C ARG A 458 -13.44 -29.21 40.44
N ALA A 459 -14.30 -29.59 39.49
CA ALA A 459 -15.57 -30.25 39.78
C ALA A 459 -15.39 -31.63 40.43
N THR A 460 -14.33 -32.36 40.08
CA THR A 460 -14.05 -33.68 40.66
C THR A 460 -13.37 -33.59 42.03
N ALA A 461 -12.60 -32.54 42.28
CA ALA A 461 -11.90 -32.28 43.54
C ALA A 461 -12.80 -31.75 44.65
N ILE A 462 -13.82 -30.94 44.35
CA ILE A 462 -14.59 -30.15 45.33
C ILE A 462 -15.23 -30.98 46.46
N ASP A 463 -15.54 -32.25 46.22
CA ASP A 463 -16.09 -33.15 47.24
C ASP A 463 -15.03 -33.69 48.24
N GLY A 464 -13.77 -33.26 48.13
CA GLY A 464 -12.68 -33.68 49.03
C GLY A 464 -12.12 -35.07 48.73
N ARG A 465 -12.24 -35.54 47.48
CA ARG A 465 -11.66 -36.82 47.01
C ARG A 465 -10.14 -36.81 47.10
N GLN A 466 -9.56 -38.01 47.23
CA GLN A 466 -8.12 -38.19 47.27
C GLN A 466 -7.48 -37.90 45.89
N PRO A 467 -6.21 -37.44 45.83
CA PRO A 467 -5.62 -36.97 44.58
C PRO A 467 -5.67 -37.95 43.41
N ALA A 468 -5.36 -39.23 43.63
CA ALA A 468 -5.40 -40.23 42.57
C ALA A 468 -6.83 -40.44 42.02
N GLU A 469 -7.86 -40.36 42.87
CA GLU A 469 -9.26 -40.49 42.47
C GLU A 469 -9.75 -39.28 41.66
N VAL A 470 -9.30 -38.08 42.04
CA VAL A 470 -9.57 -36.84 41.29
C VAL A 470 -9.03 -36.96 39.87
N LEU A 471 -7.75 -37.32 39.72
CA LEU A 471 -7.13 -37.48 38.39
C LEU A 471 -7.82 -38.58 37.57
N LEU A 472 -8.15 -39.73 38.17
CA LEU A 472 -8.87 -40.80 37.48
C LEU A 472 -10.26 -40.38 37.00
N ARG A 473 -11.01 -39.65 37.84
CA ARG A 473 -12.34 -39.18 37.47
C ARG A 473 -12.28 -38.08 36.41
N ALA A 474 -11.36 -37.13 36.55
CA ALA A 474 -11.13 -36.08 35.55
C ALA A 474 -10.73 -36.69 34.20
N ASN A 475 -9.82 -37.67 34.19
CA ASN A 475 -9.42 -38.38 32.98
C ASN A 475 -10.61 -39.01 32.23
N ARG A 476 -11.51 -39.68 32.96
CA ARG A 476 -12.72 -40.28 32.36
C ARG A 476 -13.66 -39.24 31.75
N LEU A 477 -13.80 -38.07 32.38
CA LEU A 477 -14.64 -36.99 31.87
C LEU A 477 -14.01 -36.32 30.65
N ILE A 478 -12.70 -36.06 30.68
CA ILE A 478 -11.94 -35.52 29.55
C ILE A 478 -12.04 -36.47 28.35
N LEU A 479 -11.84 -37.77 28.55
CA LEU A 479 -11.94 -38.77 27.47
C LEU A 479 -13.34 -38.90 26.86
N ALA A 480 -14.39 -38.70 27.65
CA ALA A 480 -15.76 -38.76 27.16
C ALA A 480 -16.09 -37.58 26.23
N ASP A 481 -15.42 -36.43 26.43
CA ASP A 481 -15.65 -35.20 25.67
C ASP A 481 -14.59 -34.96 24.58
N SER A 482 -13.42 -35.60 24.68
CA SER A 482 -12.31 -35.43 23.74
C SER A 482 -12.55 -36.16 22.41
N ARG A 483 -12.74 -35.39 21.34
CA ARG A 483 -12.59 -35.86 19.93
C ARG A 483 -11.26 -35.42 19.30
N SER A 484 -10.49 -34.62 20.01
CA SER A 484 -9.21 -34.04 19.60
C SER A 484 -8.08 -34.78 20.30
N GLY A 485 -6.98 -35.09 19.60
CA GLY A 485 -5.78 -35.72 20.17
C GLY A 485 -5.00 -34.87 21.18
N LEU A 486 -5.68 -33.94 21.85
CA LEU A 486 -5.15 -33.09 22.91
C LEU A 486 -5.15 -33.87 24.23
N PHE A 487 -4.13 -33.66 25.04
CA PHE A 487 -4.00 -34.24 26.36
C PHE A 487 -3.52 -33.20 27.38
N VAL A 488 -3.67 -33.54 28.66
CA VAL A 488 -3.30 -32.67 29.78
C VAL A 488 -2.30 -33.38 30.67
N THR A 489 -1.18 -32.74 30.93
CA THR A 489 -0.31 -33.10 32.04
C THR A 489 -0.82 -32.37 33.29
N CYS A 490 -0.94 -33.05 34.44
CA CYS A 490 -1.47 -32.41 35.65
C CYS A 490 -0.80 -32.92 36.91
N PHE A 491 -0.44 -32.02 37.83
CA PHE A 491 -0.06 -32.37 39.20
C PHE A 491 -1.11 -31.82 40.15
N TYR A 492 -1.68 -32.71 40.98
CA TYR A 492 -2.67 -32.33 41.97
C TYR A 492 -2.24 -32.75 43.37
N LEU A 493 -2.35 -31.82 44.32
CA LEU A 493 -2.04 -32.05 45.72
C LEU A 493 -3.11 -31.47 46.64
N ILE A 494 -3.20 -32.03 47.83
CA ILE A 494 -4.01 -31.56 48.95
C ILE A 494 -3.07 -31.19 50.08
N LEU A 495 -3.15 -29.94 50.53
CA LEU A 495 -2.47 -29.43 51.71
C LEU A 495 -3.45 -29.40 52.88
N GLU A 496 -3.14 -30.14 53.93
CA GLU A 496 -3.75 -29.96 55.25
C GLU A 496 -3.11 -28.77 55.96
N THR A 497 -3.91 -27.76 56.26
CA THR A 497 -3.40 -26.44 56.62
C THR A 497 -2.74 -26.44 58.00
N GLN A 498 -3.31 -27.16 58.97
CA GLN A 498 -2.77 -27.26 60.32
C GLN A 498 -1.53 -28.15 60.43
N SER A 499 -1.59 -29.37 59.88
CA SER A 499 -0.51 -30.36 59.97
C SER A 499 0.64 -30.04 59.01
N GLY A 500 0.34 -29.41 57.87
CA GLY A 500 1.23 -29.29 56.71
C GLY A 500 1.41 -30.59 55.96
N GLN A 501 0.54 -31.59 56.17
CA GLN A 501 0.54 -32.82 55.39
C GLN A 501 0.15 -32.51 53.96
N LEU A 502 0.94 -33.03 53.03
CA LEU A 502 0.74 -32.96 51.59
C LEU A 502 0.45 -34.37 51.09
N THR A 503 -0.73 -34.56 50.49
CA THR A 503 -1.06 -35.77 49.74
C THR A 503 -1.14 -35.40 48.27
N TYR A 504 -0.49 -36.14 47.38
CA TYR A 504 -0.38 -35.74 45.97
C TYR A 504 -0.38 -36.92 45.01
N ALA A 505 -0.75 -36.65 43.76
CA ALA A 505 -0.67 -37.55 42.62
C ALA A 505 -0.23 -36.78 41.37
N ASN A 506 0.43 -37.49 40.45
CA ASN A 506 0.93 -36.90 39.21
C ASN A 506 0.31 -37.58 37.98
N GLY A 507 -0.31 -36.80 37.12
CA GLY A 507 -0.78 -37.17 35.79
C GLY A 507 0.19 -36.75 34.69
N GLY A 508 1.45 -37.21 34.78
CA GLY A 508 2.48 -37.00 33.75
C GLY A 508 3.07 -35.59 33.65
N HIS A 509 2.87 -34.75 34.67
CA HIS A 509 3.41 -33.39 34.76
C HIS A 509 4.82 -33.35 35.37
N ASN A 510 5.49 -32.19 35.27
CA ASN A 510 6.75 -31.90 35.95
C ASN A 510 6.61 -32.14 37.46
N TYR A 511 7.70 -32.58 38.09
CA TYR A 511 7.71 -32.87 39.53
C TYR A 511 7.97 -31.59 40.33
N PRO A 512 7.03 -31.12 41.18
CA PRO A 512 7.27 -29.97 42.03
C PRO A 512 8.51 -30.14 42.91
N LEU A 513 9.23 -29.04 43.14
CA LEU A 513 10.44 -29.02 43.96
C LEU A 513 10.10 -28.59 45.39
N LEU A 514 10.44 -29.42 46.37
CA LEU A 514 10.34 -29.10 47.79
C LEU A 514 11.73 -28.78 48.35
N TYR A 515 11.92 -27.55 48.82
CA TYR A 515 13.05 -27.17 49.67
C TYR A 515 12.72 -27.49 51.13
N GLU A 516 13.56 -28.32 51.74
CA GLU A 516 13.43 -28.73 53.14
C GLU A 516 14.43 -27.95 54.00
N VAL A 517 13.93 -27.07 54.88
CA VAL A 517 14.79 -26.24 55.73
C VAL A 517 15.67 -27.08 56.66
N SER A 518 15.16 -28.25 57.09
CA SER A 518 15.87 -29.14 58.02
C SER A 518 17.10 -29.82 57.43
N THR A 519 17.16 -30.00 56.10
CA THR A 519 18.27 -30.63 55.40
C THR A 519 19.05 -29.65 54.52
N GLY A 520 18.46 -28.49 54.21
CA GLY A 520 18.99 -27.53 53.23
C GLY A 520 18.95 -28.07 51.79
N GLN A 521 18.23 -29.17 51.54
CA GLN A 521 18.16 -29.82 50.24
C GLN A 521 16.87 -29.45 49.50
N VAL A 522 16.95 -29.54 48.17
CA VAL A 522 15.79 -29.42 47.28
C VAL A 522 15.57 -30.81 46.69
N ARG A 523 14.37 -31.35 46.83
CA ARG A 523 14.01 -32.65 46.26
C ARG A 523 12.72 -32.57 45.44
N PRO A 524 12.63 -33.30 44.31
CA PRO A 524 11.40 -33.40 43.55
C PRO A 524 10.38 -34.32 44.24
N LEU A 525 9.09 -33.96 44.17
CA LEU A 525 7.97 -34.80 44.60
C LEU A 525 7.60 -35.80 43.50
N ARG A 526 8.32 -36.92 43.46
CA ARG A 526 8.17 -37.95 42.41
C ARG A 526 7.01 -38.90 42.73
N ALA A 527 5.89 -38.75 42.03
CA ALA A 527 4.80 -39.73 41.95
C ALA A 527 4.67 -40.27 40.52
N GLN A 528 4.43 -41.57 40.37
CA GLN A 528 4.20 -42.20 39.07
C GLN A 528 2.78 -41.94 38.57
N GLY A 529 2.67 -41.67 37.28
CA GLY A 529 1.40 -41.62 36.56
C GLY A 529 1.62 -41.17 35.12
N ILE A 530 0.52 -40.93 34.42
CA ILE A 530 0.52 -40.66 32.98
C ILE A 530 -0.49 -39.56 32.66
N VAL A 531 -0.28 -38.87 31.54
CA VAL A 531 -1.12 -37.77 31.07
C VAL A 531 -2.60 -38.14 30.97
N LEU A 532 -3.46 -37.17 31.23
CA LEU A 532 -4.91 -37.30 31.16
C LEU A 532 -5.40 -37.09 29.72
N GLY A 533 -6.45 -37.78 29.31
CA GLY A 533 -7.08 -37.64 27.99
C GLY A 533 -6.55 -38.60 26.92
N ILE A 534 -5.62 -39.51 27.26
CA ILE A 534 -5.11 -40.52 26.31
C ILE A 534 -5.53 -41.94 26.71
N ILE A 535 -5.24 -42.34 27.95
CA ILE A 535 -5.41 -43.72 28.41
C ILE A 535 -6.72 -43.84 29.19
N PRO A 536 -7.63 -44.78 28.86
CA PRO A 536 -8.93 -44.90 29.54
C PRO A 536 -8.90 -45.13 31.06
N ASP A 537 -8.10 -46.09 31.52
CA ASP A 537 -8.01 -46.46 32.95
C ASP A 537 -6.54 -46.46 33.41
N PRO A 538 -5.93 -45.27 33.55
CA PRO A 538 -4.56 -45.14 34.01
C PRO A 538 -4.47 -45.42 35.52
N ARG A 539 -3.27 -45.81 35.97
CA ARG A 539 -2.95 -45.90 37.40
C ARG A 539 -2.17 -44.65 37.80
N PHE A 540 -2.67 -43.97 38.84
CA PHE A 540 -1.99 -42.84 39.48
C PHE A 540 -1.47 -43.29 40.84
N GLU A 541 -0.18 -43.12 41.08
CA GLU A 541 0.41 -43.30 42.40
C GLU A 541 0.02 -42.13 43.29
N GLN A 542 -0.29 -42.44 44.56
CA GLN A 542 -0.55 -41.45 45.58
C GLN A 542 0.52 -41.55 46.65
N LEU A 543 1.13 -40.41 46.98
CA LEU A 543 2.18 -40.30 47.98
C LEU A 543 1.88 -39.19 48.96
N GLU A 544 2.56 -39.25 50.10
CA GLU A 544 2.42 -38.29 51.18
C GLU A 544 3.79 -37.74 51.61
N THR A 545 3.79 -36.48 52.04
CA THR A 545 4.94 -35.83 52.67
C THR A 545 4.43 -34.76 53.64
N THR A 546 5.31 -34.14 54.42
CA THR A 546 4.93 -33.04 55.30
C THR A 546 5.80 -31.82 55.01
N MET A 547 5.17 -30.67 54.80
CA MET A 547 5.84 -29.37 54.75
C MET A 547 6.04 -28.85 56.17
N ARG A 548 7.28 -28.65 56.59
CA ARG A 548 7.62 -28.05 57.89
C ARG A 548 7.62 -26.52 57.78
N PRO A 549 7.46 -25.80 58.90
CA PRO A 549 7.63 -24.34 58.90
C PRO A 549 9.01 -23.96 58.34
N GLY A 550 9.04 -23.04 57.38
CA GLY A 550 10.23 -22.64 56.63
C GLY A 550 10.45 -23.38 55.30
N ASP A 551 9.75 -24.48 55.05
CA ASP A 551 9.84 -25.21 53.77
C ASP A 551 9.16 -24.42 52.64
N VAL A 552 9.67 -24.61 51.42
CA VAL A 552 9.17 -23.96 50.20
C VAL A 552 8.88 -25.01 49.14
N LEU A 553 7.65 -25.04 48.64
CA LEU A 553 7.21 -25.86 47.52
C LEU A 553 7.08 -24.98 46.27
N LEU A 554 7.76 -25.38 45.18
CA LEU A 554 7.65 -24.75 43.87
C LEU A 554 7.02 -25.75 42.89
N LEU A 555 5.80 -25.46 42.46
CA LEU A 555 5.17 -26.09 41.31
C LEU A 555 5.48 -25.27 40.06
N TYR A 556 5.76 -25.92 38.94
CA TYR A 556 6.13 -25.27 37.68
C TYR A 556 5.76 -26.12 36.48
N THR A 557 5.55 -25.48 35.33
CA THR A 557 5.40 -26.12 34.01
C THR A 557 6.74 -26.19 33.29
N ASP A 558 6.82 -27.04 32.26
CA ASP A 558 8.05 -27.31 31.52
C ASP A 558 8.62 -26.09 30.80
N GLY A 559 7.83 -25.05 30.48
CA GLY A 559 8.35 -23.80 29.92
C GLY A 559 9.36 -23.07 30.82
N VAL A 560 9.43 -23.39 32.11
CA VAL A 560 10.54 -22.97 32.99
C VAL A 560 11.82 -23.75 32.65
N THR A 561 11.74 -25.08 32.58
CA THR A 561 12.90 -25.95 32.41
C THR A 561 13.36 -26.08 30.96
N GLU A 562 12.47 -25.87 30.00
CA GLU A 562 12.71 -25.91 28.57
C GLU A 562 13.09 -24.55 27.97
N ALA A 563 13.17 -23.50 28.80
CA ALA A 563 13.77 -22.24 28.39
C ALA A 563 15.17 -22.51 27.80
N MET A 564 15.43 -22.01 26.59
CA MET A 564 16.57 -22.44 25.79
C MET A 564 17.51 -21.32 25.41
N THR A 565 18.81 -21.65 25.37
CA THR A 565 19.85 -20.78 24.80
C THR A 565 19.78 -20.80 23.26
N PRO A 566 20.47 -19.87 22.56
CA PRO A 566 20.62 -19.94 21.10
C PRO A 566 21.24 -21.27 20.60
N GLN A 567 21.99 -21.96 21.46
CA GLN A 567 22.62 -23.27 21.19
C GLN A 567 21.68 -24.45 21.48
N ARG A 568 20.39 -24.20 21.81
CA ARG A 568 19.38 -25.20 22.18
C ARG A 568 19.72 -25.99 23.45
N GLU A 569 20.48 -25.38 24.37
CA GLU A 569 20.65 -25.93 25.70
C GLU A 569 19.46 -25.53 26.57
N LEU A 570 18.84 -26.50 27.25
CA LEU A 570 17.69 -26.27 28.14
C LEU A 570 18.14 -25.81 29.54
N PHE A 571 17.33 -25.01 30.22
CA PHE A 571 17.61 -24.52 31.57
C PHE A 571 17.73 -25.68 32.57
N GLY A 572 16.76 -26.60 32.54
CA GLY A 572 16.77 -27.86 33.28
C GLY A 572 16.46 -27.75 34.78
N ASP A 573 16.12 -28.89 35.37
CA ASP A 573 15.71 -29.00 36.78
C ASP A 573 16.84 -28.63 37.77
N ASP A 574 18.09 -28.97 37.45
CA ASP A 574 19.23 -28.74 38.35
C ASP A 574 19.48 -27.25 38.60
N ARG A 575 19.37 -26.42 37.55
CA ARG A 575 19.49 -24.97 37.66
C ARG A 575 18.31 -24.38 38.42
N LEU A 576 17.10 -24.85 38.15
CA LEU A 576 15.91 -24.42 38.87
C LEU A 576 16.02 -24.72 40.37
N ALA A 577 16.46 -25.93 40.72
CA ALA A 577 16.70 -26.32 42.11
C ALA A 577 17.80 -25.47 42.78
N ALA A 578 18.84 -25.09 42.05
CA ALA A 578 19.89 -24.20 42.56
C ALA A 578 19.35 -22.79 42.85
N VAL A 579 18.52 -22.23 41.95
CA VAL A 579 17.87 -20.93 42.14
C VAL A 579 16.94 -20.96 43.35
N LEU A 580 16.11 -22.00 43.49
CA LEU A 580 15.21 -22.17 44.64
C LEU A 580 16.00 -22.26 45.95
N ARG A 581 17.06 -23.08 45.98
CA ARG A 581 17.93 -23.22 47.16
C ARG A 581 18.57 -21.89 47.57
N ALA A 582 19.04 -21.09 46.60
CA ALA A 582 19.65 -19.80 46.88
C ALA A 582 18.65 -18.76 47.42
N ASN A 583 17.37 -18.85 47.04
CA ASN A 583 16.36 -17.83 47.33
C ASN A 583 15.29 -18.27 48.35
N HIS A 584 15.38 -19.47 48.92
CA HIS A 584 14.36 -20.02 49.85
C HIS A 584 13.97 -19.10 51.01
N HIS A 585 14.89 -18.25 51.49
CA HIS A 585 14.67 -17.34 52.61
C HIS A 585 13.75 -16.16 52.25
N ARG A 586 13.63 -15.83 50.97
CA ARG A 586 12.83 -14.72 50.43
C ARG A 586 11.33 -15.00 50.43
N GLY A 587 10.52 -13.97 50.15
CA GLY A 587 9.07 -14.14 49.96
C GLY A 587 8.74 -14.89 48.65
N PRO A 588 7.57 -15.55 48.53
CA PRO A 588 7.19 -16.29 47.32
C PRO A 588 7.28 -15.48 46.02
N GLN A 589 6.84 -14.22 46.01
CA GLN A 589 6.96 -13.33 44.85
C GLN A 589 8.43 -13.07 44.46
N GLU A 590 9.30 -12.89 45.45
CA GLU A 590 10.73 -12.67 45.22
C GLU A 590 11.43 -13.92 44.69
N ILE A 591 10.95 -15.11 45.08
CA ILE A 591 11.41 -16.39 44.52
C ILE A 591 11.01 -16.50 43.04
N ILE A 592 9.75 -16.19 42.71
CA ILE A 592 9.27 -16.13 41.32
C ILE A 592 10.13 -15.17 40.50
N ASN A 593 10.37 -13.96 41.01
CA ASN A 593 11.19 -12.96 40.33
C ASN A 593 12.64 -13.45 40.12
N ALA A 594 13.20 -14.16 41.09
CA ALA A 594 14.54 -14.74 40.98
C ALA A 594 14.61 -15.83 39.90
N VAL A 595 13.57 -16.67 39.78
CA VAL A 595 13.48 -17.67 38.69
C VAL A 595 13.37 -16.96 37.34
N LEU A 596 12.48 -15.98 37.20
CA LEU A 596 12.32 -15.23 35.94
C LEU A 596 13.60 -14.50 35.51
N ALA A 597 14.33 -13.92 36.47
CA ALA A 597 15.63 -13.30 36.19
C ALA A 597 16.64 -14.32 35.68
N ALA A 598 16.75 -15.49 36.32
CA ALA A 598 17.64 -16.57 35.89
C ALA A 598 17.27 -17.11 34.50
N LEU A 599 15.97 -17.25 34.19
CA LEU A 599 15.51 -17.66 32.85
C LEU A 599 15.88 -16.61 31.79
N SER A 600 15.66 -15.33 32.07
CA SER A 600 15.96 -14.25 31.13
C SER A 600 17.46 -14.12 30.86
N GLU A 601 18.30 -14.30 31.88
CA GLU A 601 19.75 -14.30 31.74
C GLU A 601 20.22 -15.51 30.92
N PHE A 602 19.68 -16.70 31.20
CA PHE A 602 20.02 -17.92 30.50
C PHE A 602 19.59 -17.91 29.02
N ALA A 603 18.39 -17.43 28.72
CA ALA A 603 17.86 -17.38 27.35
C ALA A 603 18.64 -16.43 26.43
N ALA A 604 19.45 -15.50 26.98
CA ALA A 604 20.31 -14.58 26.22
C ALA A 604 19.58 -13.85 25.07
N GLY A 605 18.33 -13.41 25.33
CA GLY A 605 17.50 -12.69 24.36
C GLY A 605 16.69 -13.57 23.39
N GLN A 606 16.73 -14.91 23.55
CA GLN A 606 15.79 -15.79 22.83
C GLN A 606 14.34 -15.52 23.27
N PRO A 607 13.37 -15.53 22.33
CA PRO A 607 11.97 -15.43 22.69
C PRO A 607 11.53 -16.66 23.48
N GLN A 608 10.53 -16.47 24.34
CA GLN A 608 9.92 -17.56 25.11
C GLN A 608 9.37 -18.62 24.15
N SER A 609 9.75 -19.88 24.38
CA SER A 609 9.33 -21.03 23.57
C SER A 609 8.00 -21.63 24.04
N ASP A 610 7.79 -21.73 25.35
CA ASP A 610 6.60 -22.34 25.98
C ASP A 610 6.02 -21.50 27.12
N ASP A 611 4.78 -21.78 27.50
CA ASP A 611 4.09 -21.09 28.58
C ASP A 611 4.85 -21.26 29.90
N ILE A 612 4.90 -20.19 30.71
CA ILE A 612 5.59 -20.22 31.99
C ILE A 612 4.56 -20.09 33.09
N THR A 613 4.36 -21.16 33.84
CA THR A 613 3.52 -21.17 35.03
C THR A 613 4.32 -21.60 36.24
N MET A 614 4.13 -20.89 37.35
CA MET A 614 4.73 -21.24 38.64
C MET A 614 3.74 -20.99 39.76
N VAL A 615 3.75 -21.85 40.77
CA VAL A 615 3.08 -21.63 42.06
C VAL A 615 4.07 -21.90 43.17
N VAL A 616 4.30 -20.91 44.03
CA VAL A 616 5.19 -21.02 45.19
C VAL A 616 4.34 -21.03 46.46
N VAL A 617 4.50 -22.08 47.26
CA VAL A 617 3.85 -22.24 48.57
C VAL A 617 4.93 -22.30 49.64
N LYS A 618 4.92 -21.36 50.57
CA LYS A 618 5.87 -21.31 51.69
C LYS A 618 5.10 -21.42 52.99
N ARG A 619 5.51 -22.34 53.88
CA ARG A 619 4.92 -22.44 55.22
C ARG A 619 5.63 -21.45 56.15
N SER A 620 4.90 -20.47 56.65
CA SER A 620 5.39 -19.49 57.60
C SER A 620 5.66 -20.13 58.96
N GLY A 621 6.66 -19.58 59.66
CA GLY A 621 7.11 -19.99 61.00
C GLY A 621 6.08 -19.78 62.08
#